data_AF-A0A930F7F7-F1
#
_entry.id   AF-A0A930F7F7-F1
#
_cell.length_a   1.000
_cell.length_b   1.000
_cell.length_c   1.000
_cell.angle_alpha   90.00
_cell.angle_beta   90.00
_cell.angle_gamma   90.00
#
_symmetry.space_group_name_H-M   'P 1'
#
loop_
_entity.id
_entity.type
_entity.pdbx_description
1 polymer ?
#
loop_
_entity_poly.entity_id
_entity_poly.type
_entity_poly.pdbx_seq_one_letter_code
_entity_poly.pdbx_strand_id
1 'polypeptide(L)' 'MSNIHVTSEIKTLKKVLLHRPGEELLNLTPDTLGELLFNDIPDLYEAQV' A
#
# COMPACT_ATOMS: atom_id res chain seq x y z
N MET A 1 19.82 -17.81 -4.60
CA MET A 1 18.56 -17.14 -4.23
C MET A 1 17.50 -18.21 -4.06
N SER A 2 16.76 -18.24 -2.95
CA SER A 2 15.64 -19.18 -2.77
C SER A 2 14.44 -18.73 -3.61
N ASN A 3 13.78 -19.65 -4.31
CA ASN A 3 12.59 -19.34 -5.12
C ASN A 3 11.43 -18.82 -4.25
N ILE A 4 10.59 -17.96 -4.84
CA ILE A 4 9.33 -17.52 -4.25
C ILE A 4 8.37 -18.72 -4.19
N HIS A 5 7.70 -18.91 -3.05
CA HIS A 5 6.81 -20.03 -2.82
C HIS A 5 5.44 -19.57 -2.30
N VAL A 6 4.52 -19.32 -3.23
CA VAL A 6 3.13 -18.93 -2.96
C VAL A 6 2.21 -19.89 -3.72
N THR A 7 1.67 -20.88 -3.02
CA THR A 7 0.84 -21.97 -3.61
C THR A 7 -0.57 -22.05 -3.02
N SER A 8 -0.88 -21.20 -2.04
CA SER A 8 -2.17 -21.14 -1.35
C SER A 8 -2.35 -19.75 -0.74
N GLU A 9 -3.59 -19.25 -0.75
CA GLU A 9 -3.96 -17.95 -0.18
C GLU A 9 -4.46 -18.05 1.29
N ILE A 10 -4.67 -19.26 1.81
CA ILE A 10 -5.34 -19.49 3.12
C ILE A 10 -4.47 -20.18 4.18
N LYS A 11 -3.33 -20.76 3.78
CA LYS A 11 -2.40 -21.42 4.71
C LYS A 11 -1.57 -20.39 5.49
N THR A 12 -0.90 -20.83 6.56
CA THR A 12 -0.07 -19.96 7.40
C THR A 12 0.98 -19.19 6.59
N LEU A 13 0.92 -17.87 6.67
CA LEU A 13 1.83 -16.95 6.01
C LEU A 13 3.22 -17.01 6.69
N LYS A 14 4.27 -17.23 5.89
CA LYS A 14 5.66 -17.33 6.38
C LYS A 14 6.45 -16.04 6.23
N LYS A 15 6.23 -15.34 5.12
CA LYS A 15 6.91 -14.08 4.77
C LYS A 15 5.96 -13.24 3.93
N VAL A 16 6.01 -11.92 4.13
CA VAL A 16 5.21 -10.94 3.40
C VAL A 16 6.07 -9.72 3.11
N LEU A 17 5.79 -9.05 1.99
CA LEU A 17 6.34 -7.75 1.65
C LEU A 17 5.26 -6.71 1.88
N LEU A 18 5.59 -5.64 2.59
CA LEU A 18 4.72 -4.50 2.85
C LEU A 18 5.45 -3.23 2.43
N HIS A 19 4.69 -2.22 2.03
CA HIS A 19 5.17 -0.86 1.80
C HIS A 19 4.38 0.07 2.72
N ARG A 20 5.09 0.83 3.55
CA ARG A 20 4.45 1.84 4.40
C ARG A 20 4.30 3.11 3.58
N PRO A 21 3.11 3.74 3.54
CA PRO A 21 2.93 5.01 2.85
C PRO A 21 3.90 6.06 3.38
N GLY A 22 4.60 6.75 2.50
CA GLY A 22 5.50 7.86 2.80
C GLY A 22 4.97 9.20 2.32
N GLU A 23 5.88 10.14 2.06
CA GLU A 23 5.55 11.49 1.59
C GLU A 23 4.87 11.49 0.21
N GLU A 24 4.80 10.35 -0.50
CA GLU A 24 4.02 10.25 -1.73
C GLU A 24 2.55 10.64 -1.54
N LEU A 25 1.96 10.42 -0.36
CA LEU A 25 0.58 10.80 -0.07
C LEU A 25 0.39 12.32 -0.03
N LEU A 26 1.44 13.10 0.23
CA LEU A 26 1.38 14.56 0.27
C LEU A 26 1.22 15.19 -1.12
N ASN A 27 1.44 14.41 -2.18
CA ASN A 27 1.25 14.86 -3.56
C ASN A 27 -0.20 14.68 -4.05
N LEU A 28 -1.08 14.12 -3.23
CA LEU A 28 -2.49 13.92 -3.58
C LEU A 28 -3.23 15.25 -3.46
N THR A 29 -3.81 15.70 -4.58
CA THR A 29 -4.66 16.89 -4.65
C THR A 29 -6.06 16.51 -5.13
N PRO A 30 -7.12 17.26 -4.75
CA PRO A 30 -8.49 16.95 -5.17
C PRO A 30 -8.64 16.71 -6.68
N ASP A 31 -7.92 17.48 -7.49
CA ASP A 31 -7.97 17.40 -8.95
C ASP A 31 -7.31 16.14 -9.52
N THR A 32 -6.35 15.54 -8.80
CA THR A 32 -5.57 14.37 -9.27
C THR A 32 -6.03 13.04 -8.67
N LEU A 33 -6.92 13.03 -7.68
CA LEU A 33 -7.38 11.82 -6.98
C LEU A 33 -7.92 10.74 -7.92
N GLY A 34 -8.80 11.13 -8.85
CA GLY A 34 -9.41 10.18 -9.80
C GLY A 34 -8.39 9.53 -10.73
N GLU A 35 -7.37 10.29 -11.16
CA GLU A 35 -6.28 9.77 -12.00
C GLU A 35 -5.34 8.85 -11.21
N LEU A 36 -5.10 9.17 -9.94
CA LEU A 36 -4.24 8.40 -9.04
C LEU A 36 -4.97 7.22 -8.37
N LEU A 37 -6.22 6.95 -8.76
CA LEU A 37 -7.06 5.85 -8.25
C LEU A 37 -7.39 5.95 -6.74
N PHE A 38 -7.45 7.18 -6.22
CA PHE A 38 -7.88 7.45 -4.85
C PHE A 38 -9.33 7.92 -4.82
N ASN A 39 -10.08 7.44 -3.82
CA ASN A 39 -11.46 7.86 -3.59
C ASN A 39 -11.55 9.10 -2.68
N ASP A 40 -10.53 9.35 -1.85
CA ASP A 40 -10.46 10.47 -0.92
C ASP A 40 -8.99 10.81 -0.60
N ILE A 41 -8.72 11.95 0.03
CA ILE A 41 -7.38 12.37 0.47
C ILE A 41 -7.07 11.70 1.81
N PRO A 42 -6.10 10.76 1.86
CA PRO A 42 -5.70 10.12 3.11
C PRO A 42 -4.87 11.06 4.00
N ASP A 43 -5.06 10.95 5.32
CA ASP A 43 -4.14 11.57 6.28
C ASP A 43 -2.88 10.70 6.43
N LEU A 44 -1.71 11.30 6.22
CA LEU A 44 -0.44 10.57 6.24
C LEU A 44 -0.09 10.02 7.63
N TYR A 45 -0.41 10.76 8.69
CA TYR A 45 -0.10 10.33 10.05
C TYR A 45 -0.93 9.10 10.41
N GLU A 46 -2.25 9.16 10.18
CA GLU A 46 -3.16 8.04 10.43
C GLU A 46 -2.84 6.82 9.55
N ALA A 47 -2.33 7.02 8.33
CA ALA A 47 -1.96 5.91 7.43
C ALA A 47 -0.63 5.21 7.80
N GLN A 48 0.19 5.80 8.67
CA GLN A 48 1.49 5.28 9.08
C GLN A 48 1.49 4.58 10.44
N VAL A 49 0.48 4.87 11.28
CA VAL A 49 0.28 4.29 12.61
C VAL A 49 -0.22 2.85 12.49
#